data_AF-A0A349H8I5-F1
#
_entry.id   AF-A0A349H8I5-F1
#
_cell.length_a   1.000
_cell.length_b   1.000
_cell.length_c   1.000
_cell.angle_alpha   90.00
_cell.angle_beta   90.00
_cell.angle_gamma   90.00
#
_symmetry.space_group_name_H-M   'P 1'
#
loop_
_entity.id
_entity.type
_entity.pdbx_description
1 polymer ?
#
loop_
_entity_poly.entity_id
_entity_poly.type
_entity_poly.pdbx_seq_one_letter_code
_entity_poly.pdbx_strand_id
1 'polypeptide(L)'
;MKDATTGKTSKRRKTGTDWEALSRLSAADIRAGIDSDPDARATDENFWKDARVVLPKPKRLVTLRLDADLLEWLRRESGYQTRINAILRAYMDAKK
;
A
#
# COMPACT_ATOMS: atom_id res chain seq x y z
N MET A 1 17.91 25.96 -1.48
CA MET A 1 17.42 25.35 -0.22
C MET A 1 17.73 23.86 -0.29
N LYS A 2 18.40 23.30 0.72
CA LYS A 2 18.86 21.90 0.74
C LYS A 2 17.83 21.09 1.53
N ASP A 3 16.97 20.35 0.84
CA ASP A 3 16.04 19.45 1.51
C ASP A 3 16.80 18.21 2.01
N ALA A 4 16.73 17.97 3.31
CA ALA A 4 17.36 16.84 3.97
C ALA A 4 16.59 15.54 3.62
N THR A 5 17.22 14.64 2.87
CA THR A 5 16.68 13.32 2.54
C THR A 5 16.68 12.41 3.78
N THR A 6 15.69 12.54 4.66
CA THR A 6 15.49 11.62 5.79
C THR A 6 14.72 10.38 5.33
N GLY A 7 15.46 9.34 4.94
CA GLY A 7 14.94 8.00 4.75
C GLY A 7 16.07 7.01 4.48
N LYS A 8 16.13 5.91 5.24
CA LYS A 8 16.97 4.76 4.85
C LYS A 8 16.45 4.27 3.51
N THR A 9 17.23 4.47 2.44
CA THR A 9 16.97 3.85 1.13
C THR A 9 16.75 2.36 1.35
N SER A 10 15.54 1.87 1.07
CA SER A 10 15.25 0.43 1.11
C SER A 10 16.29 -0.28 0.25
N LYS A 11 16.92 -1.35 0.78
CA LYS A 11 17.78 -2.22 -0.03
C LYS A 11 17.03 -2.53 -1.32
N ARG A 12 17.61 -2.16 -2.47
CA ARG A 12 17.04 -2.41 -3.80
C ARG A 12 16.82 -3.92 -3.88
N ARG A 13 15.59 -4.40 -3.64
CA ARG A 13 15.24 -5.80 -3.97
C ARG A 13 15.61 -5.94 -5.44
N LYS A 14 16.37 -6.99 -5.80
CA LYS A 14 16.50 -7.36 -7.22
C LYS A 14 15.08 -7.57 -7.70
N THR A 15 14.56 -6.64 -8.48
CA THR A 15 13.30 -6.80 -9.18
C THR A 15 13.49 -8.02 -10.06
N GLY A 16 12.78 -9.12 -9.79
CA GLY A 16 12.81 -10.33 -10.61
C GLY A 16 12.15 -10.14 -11.97
N THR A 17 12.16 -8.91 -12.48
CA THR A 17 11.56 -8.55 -13.76
C THR A 17 12.57 -8.89 -14.84
N ASP A 18 12.19 -9.83 -15.70
CA ASP A 18 12.90 -10.10 -16.94
C ASP A 18 12.61 -8.98 -17.94
N TRP A 19 13.55 -8.04 -18.03
CA TRP A 19 13.44 -6.86 -18.89
C TRP A 19 13.52 -7.19 -20.37
N GLU A 20 14.20 -8.27 -20.74
CA GLU A 20 14.29 -8.71 -22.13
C GLU A 20 12.99 -9.39 -22.58
N ALA A 21 12.35 -10.17 -21.70
CA ALA A 21 11.03 -10.69 -21.97
C ALA A 21 10.00 -9.55 -22.12
N LEU A 22 10.04 -8.56 -21.23
CA LEU A 22 9.14 -7.40 -21.29
C LEU A 22 9.31 -6.58 -22.57
N SER A 23 10.55 -6.36 -23.04
CA SER A 23 10.80 -5.56 -24.25
C SER A 23 10.34 -6.25 -25.54
N ARG A 24 10.19 -7.57 -25.51
CA ARG A 24 9.68 -8.38 -26.63
C ARG A 24 8.15 -8.53 -26.66
N LEU A 25 7.44 -8.16 -25.59
CA LEU A 25 5.98 -8.27 -25.56
C LEU A 25 5.35 -7.38 -26.62
N SER A 26 4.44 -7.93 -27.42
CA SER A 26 3.69 -7.14 -28.39
C SER A 26 2.52 -6.41 -27.73
N ALA A 27 2.00 -5.38 -28.41
CA ALA A 27 0.79 -4.68 -27.94
C ALA A 27 -0.45 -5.60 -27.89
N ALA A 28 -0.48 -6.69 -28.66
CA ALA A 28 -1.55 -7.68 -28.59
C ALA A 28 -1.44 -8.52 -27.32
N ASP A 29 -0.23 -8.96 -26.97
CA ASP A 29 0.03 -9.74 -25.75
C ASP A 29 -0.28 -8.92 -24.49
N ILE A 30 0.04 -7.62 -24.50
CA ILE A 30 -0.29 -6.70 -23.39
C ILE A 30 -1.80 -6.60 -23.20
N ARG A 31 -2.57 -6.44 -24.30
CA ARG A 31 -4.03 -6.34 -24.21
C ARG A 31 -4.66 -7.63 -23.71
N ALA A 32 -4.21 -8.78 -24.21
CA ALA A 32 -4.65 -10.09 -23.71
C ALA A 32 -4.34 -10.27 -22.21
N GLY A 33 -3.20 -9.76 -21.74
CA GLY A 33 -2.85 -9.72 -20.32
C GLY A 33 -3.81 -8.87 -19.50
N ILE A 34 -4.17 -7.68 -19.98
CA ILE A 34 -5.15 -6.81 -19.31
C ILE A 34 -6.52 -7.47 -19.26
N ASP A 35 -6.99 -8.04 -20.37
CA ASP A 35 -8.33 -8.65 -20.47
C ASP A 35 -8.47 -9.91 -19.59
N SER A 36 -7.36 -10.59 -19.30
CA SER A 36 -7.35 -11.80 -18.46
C SER A 36 -7.07 -11.53 -16.98
N ASP A 37 -6.67 -10.32 -16.61
CA ASP A 37 -6.37 -9.96 -15.22
C ASP A 37 -7.65 -9.52 -14.48
N PRO A 38 -8.12 -10.29 -13.47
CA PRO A 38 -9.33 -9.96 -12.71
C PRO A 38 -9.18 -8.71 -11.82
N ASP A 39 -7.95 -8.30 -11.51
CA ASP A 39 -7.65 -7.10 -10.74
C ASP A 39 -7.59 -5.85 -11.64
N ALA A 40 -7.32 -6.01 -12.94
CA ALA A 40 -7.28 -4.95 -13.94
C ALA A 40 -8.70 -4.52 -14.37
N ARG A 41 -9.45 -3.93 -13.44
CA ARG A 41 -10.78 -3.37 -13.76
C ARG A 41 -10.63 -2.02 -14.47
N ALA A 42 -11.27 -1.89 -15.62
CA ALA A 42 -11.38 -0.60 -16.31
C ALA A 42 -12.07 0.42 -15.39
N THR A 43 -11.43 1.57 -15.17
CA THR A 43 -12.05 2.70 -14.47
C THR A 43 -12.75 3.58 -15.50
N ASP A 44 -14.07 3.72 -15.38
CA ASP A 44 -14.90 4.54 -16.26
C ASP A 44 -15.28 5.88 -15.59
N GLU A 45 -16.00 6.74 -16.30
CA GLU A 45 -16.47 8.01 -15.73
C GLU A 45 -17.33 7.83 -14.47
N ASN A 46 -18.12 6.75 -14.41
CA ASN A 46 -18.96 6.47 -13.25
C ASN A 46 -18.14 6.09 -12.02
N PHE A 47 -17.07 5.30 -12.19
CA PHE A 47 -16.10 5.02 -11.12
C PHE A 47 -15.54 6.31 -10.52
N TRP A 48 -15.16 7.27 -11.37
CA TRP A 48 -14.55 8.52 -10.91
C TRP A 48 -15.54 9.50 -10.27
N LYS A 49 -16.85 9.38 -10.52
CA LYS A 49 -17.89 10.22 -9.87
C LYS A 49 -17.93 10.01 -8.36
N ASP A 50 -17.81 8.77 -7.90
CA ASP A 50 -17.87 8.41 -6.47
C ASP A 50 -16.48 8.17 -5.85
N ALA A 51 -15.42 8.22 -6.66
CA ALA A 51 -14.06 7.99 -6.20
C ALA A 51 -13.62 9.05 -5.18
N ARG A 52 -13.25 8.61 -3.98
CA ARG A 52 -12.61 9.48 -2.99
C ARG A 52 -11.11 9.54 -3.22
N VAL A 53 -10.61 10.75 -3.49
CA VAL A 53 -9.17 11.02 -3.45
C VAL A 53 -8.67 10.91 -2.01
N VAL A 54 -7.80 9.94 -1.76
CA VAL A 54 -7.17 9.71 -0.45
C VAL A 54 -5.73 10.17 -0.54
N LEU A 55 -5.44 11.36 -0.02
CA LEU A 55 -4.06 11.82 0.12
C LEU A 55 -3.41 11.16 1.35
N PRO A 56 -2.18 10.61 1.22
CA PRO A 56 -1.48 10.03 2.35
C PRO A 56 -1.18 11.12 3.39
N LYS A 57 -1.79 11.00 4.58
CA LYS A 57 -1.50 11.89 5.70
C LYS A 57 -0.23 11.41 6.42
N PRO A 58 0.71 12.31 6.75
CA PRO A 58 1.90 11.94 7.50
C PRO A 58 1.49 11.38 8.86
N LYS A 59 2.03 10.20 9.21
CA LYS A 59 1.84 9.61 10.54
C LYS A 59 2.80 10.29 11.53
N ARG A 60 2.33 10.55 12.74
CA ARG A 60 3.19 11.05 13.83
C ARG A 60 3.75 9.85 14.59
N LEU A 61 5.05 9.85 14.83
CA LEU A 61 5.67 8.88 15.72
C LEU A 61 5.27 9.22 17.16
N VAL A 62 4.68 8.26 17.86
CA VAL A 62 4.32 8.39 19.27
C VAL A 62 4.81 7.16 20.02
N THR A 63 5.25 7.34 21.25
CA THR A 63 5.55 6.25 22.17
C THR A 63 4.29 5.97 22.99
N LEU A 64 3.72 4.78 22.86
CA LEU A 64 2.53 4.32 23.58
C LEU A 64 2.83 3.02 24.31
N ARG A 65 2.28 2.85 25.51
CA ARG A 65 2.32 1.59 26.25
C ARG A 65 1.13 0.74 25.82
N LEU A 66 1.40 -0.51 25.46
CA LEU A 66 0.40 -1.53 25.14
C LEU A 66 0.64 -2.73 26.06
N ASP A 67 -0.41 -3.49 26.33
CA ASP A 67 -0.29 -4.73 27.09
C ASP A 67 0.59 -5.74 26.33
N ALA A 68 1.35 -6.53 27.09
CA ALA A 68 2.38 -7.40 26.52
C ALA A 68 1.75 -8.51 25.66
N ASP A 69 0.68 -9.13 26.14
CA ASP A 69 -0.09 -10.17 25.47
C ASP A 69 -0.74 -9.67 24.17
N LEU A 70 -1.31 -8.46 24.19
CA LEU A 70 -1.87 -7.80 23.02
C LEU A 70 -0.81 -7.54 21.96
N LEU A 71 0.37 -7.06 22.38
CA LEU A 71 1.49 -6.82 21.47
C LEU A 71 2.03 -8.12 20.88
N GLU A 72 2.13 -9.19 21.68
CA GLU A 72 2.52 -10.52 21.21
C GLU A 72 1.53 -11.09 20.20
N TRP A 73 0.23 -10.97 20.46
CA TRP A 73 -0.80 -11.41 19.53
C TRP A 73 -0.72 -10.65 18.19
N LEU A 74 -0.59 -9.33 18.23
CA LEU A 74 -0.48 -8.49 17.02
C LEU A 74 0.79 -8.81 16.19
N ARG A 75 1.90 -9.15 16.86
CA ARG A 75 3.18 -9.48 16.21
C ARG A 75 3.19 -10.81 15.47
N ARG A 76 2.16 -11.66 15.62
CA ARG A 76 2.02 -12.91 14.85
C ARG A 76 1.91 -12.65 13.35
N GLU A 77 1.47 -11.45 12.97
CA GLU A 77 1.36 -11.04 11.58
C GLU A 77 2.35 -9.92 11.23
N SER A 78 2.85 -9.97 10.00
CA SER A 78 3.69 -8.89 9.46
C SER A 78 2.90 -7.59 9.35
N GLY A 79 3.53 -6.45 9.63
CA GLY A 79 2.86 -5.14 9.52
C GLY A 79 1.98 -4.76 10.71
N TYR A 80 2.19 -5.38 11.88
CA TYR A 80 1.40 -5.14 13.10
C TYR A 80 1.24 -3.66 13.48
N GLN A 81 2.24 -2.80 13.26
CA GLN A 81 2.14 -1.35 13.51
C GLN A 81 1.08 -0.68 12.63
N THR A 82 0.99 -1.06 11.36
CA THR A 82 -0.05 -0.58 10.44
C THR A 82 -1.43 -1.05 10.89
N ARG A 83 -1.51 -2.30 11.37
CA ARG A 83 -2.76 -2.88 11.89
C ARG A 83 -3.25 -2.18 13.15
N ILE A 84 -2.34 -1.84 14.09
CA ILE A 84 -2.67 -1.02 15.27
C ILE A 84 -3.33 0.29 14.84
N ASN A 85 -2.71 1.00 13.90
CA ASN A 85 -3.27 2.26 13.41
C ASN A 85 -4.65 2.08 12.74
N ALA A 86 -4.85 1.00 11.98
CA ALA A 86 -6.14 0.69 11.35
C ALA A 86 -7.24 0.43 12.39
N ILE A 87 -6.94 -0.34 13.44
CA ILE A 87 -7.88 -0.61 14.55
C ILE A 87 -8.27 0.69 15.26
N LEU A 88 -7.29 1.52 15.62
CA LEU A 88 -7.55 2.80 16.29
C LEU A 88 -8.37 3.75 15.39
N ARG A 89 -8.13 3.72 14.08
CA ARG A 89 -8.91 4.50 13.11
C ARG A 89 -10.36 4.05 13.03
N ALA A 90 -10.58 2.75 12.88
CA ALA A 90 -11.93 2.18 12.84
C ALA A 90 -12.72 2.49 14.12
N TYR A 91 -12.07 2.39 15.29
CA TYR A 91 -12.70 2.76 16.56
C TYR A 91 -13.06 4.25 16.62
N MET A 92 -12.17 5.14 16.19
CA MET A 92 -12.42 6.58 16.12
C MET A 92 -13.60 6.90 15.20
N ASP A 93 -13.62 6.30 14.00
CA ASP A 93 -14.65 6.57 12.99
C ASP A 93 -16.02 6.02 13.43
N ALA A 94 -16.06 4.90 14.16
CA ALA A 94 -17.29 4.33 14.72
C ALA A 94 -17.84 5.12 15.93
N LYS A 95 -17.00 5.91 16.60
CA LYS A 95 -17.38 6.77 17.73
C LYS A 95 -17.72 8.20 17.32
N LYS A 96 -17.55 8.52 16.04
CA LYS A 96 -17.82 9.83 15.45
C LYS A 96 -19.23 9.88 14.89
#